data_AF-A0AA38CJE8-F1
#
_entry.id   AF-A0AA38CJE8-F1
#
_cell.length_a   1.000
_cell.length_b   1.000
_cell.length_c   1.000
_cell.angle_alpha   90.00
_cell.angle_beta   90.00
_cell.angle_gamma   90.00
#
_symmetry.space_group_name_H-M   'P 1'
#
loop_
_entity.id
_entity.type
_entity.pdbx_description
1 polymer ?
#
loop_
_entity_poly.entity_id
_entity_poly.type
_entity_poly.pdbx_seq_one_letter_code
_entity_poly.pdbx_strand_id
1 'polypeptide(L)'
;MTGMQASMQTRMMLVDAHCHLADKRLAVAGEVGSLIRAASNREGCVRAFAVNGTSQEDWELVQKMSETHSSVIPNFGLHPWFAGKCSSNWLTILKGFFEAVPSAAIGEIGLDKGCAQGKSVDFALQVQVFKQQLDLGKQLQRPISVHCVSAFGDLHEIIQYMYGSETWKRQFSKKPW
;
A
#
# COMPACT_ATOMS: atom_id res chain seq x y z
N MET A 1 52.67 -9.00 -1.90
CA MET A 1 51.65 -8.58 -0.91
C MET A 1 50.59 -7.76 -1.63
N THR A 2 49.56 -8.42 -2.15
CA THR A 2 48.43 -7.79 -2.84
C THR A 2 47.38 -7.39 -1.83
N GLY A 3 47.40 -6.13 -1.40
CA GLY A 3 46.33 -5.53 -0.60
C GLY A 3 45.14 -5.24 -1.49
N MET A 4 44.13 -6.11 -1.48
CA MET A 4 42.81 -5.82 -2.05
C MET A 4 42.20 -4.64 -1.28
N GLN A 5 42.18 -3.47 -1.90
CA GLN A 5 41.23 -2.42 -1.53
C GLN A 5 39.83 -2.94 -1.84
N ALA A 6 39.13 -3.42 -0.81
CA ALA A 6 37.70 -3.63 -0.92
C ALA A 6 37.06 -2.26 -1.15
N SER A 7 36.60 -2.00 -2.38
CA SER A 7 35.81 -0.82 -2.66
C SER A 7 34.56 -0.87 -1.77
N MET A 8 34.35 0.16 -0.96
CA MET A 8 33.06 0.37 -0.31
C MET A 8 32.08 0.79 -1.40
N GLN A 9 31.58 -0.17 -2.17
CA GLN A 9 30.41 0.04 -3.01
C GLN A 9 29.27 0.44 -2.09
N THR A 10 28.74 1.65 -2.29
CA THR A 10 27.50 2.10 -1.66
C THR A 10 26.44 1.05 -1.96
N ARG A 11 26.03 0.30 -0.93
CA ARG A 11 25.02 -0.75 -1.11
C ARG A 11 23.71 -0.08 -1.48
N MET A 12 23.18 -0.43 -2.65
CA MET A 12 21.84 -0.03 -3.04
C MET A 12 20.86 -0.59 -2.01
N MET A 13 19.93 0.25 -1.53
CA MET A 13 18.89 -0.14 -0.58
C MET A 13 17.57 0.02 -1.31
N LEU A 14 16.85 -1.08 -1.51
CA LEU A 14 15.58 -1.08 -2.22
C LEU A 14 14.41 -1.19 -1.25
N VAL A 15 13.29 -0.60 -1.62
CA VAL A 15 11.99 -0.81 -0.99
C VAL A 15 11.06 -1.28 -2.09
N ASP A 16 10.45 -2.44 -1.89
CA ASP A 16 9.32 -2.83 -2.70
C ASP A 16 8.12 -1.96 -2.26
N ALA A 17 7.85 -0.92 -3.06
CA ALA A 17 6.86 0.08 -2.73
C ALA A 17 5.42 -0.43 -2.89
N HIS A 18 5.21 -1.60 -3.50
CA HIS A 18 3.87 -2.13 -3.74
C HIS A 18 3.91 -3.63 -4.08
N CYS A 19 3.52 -4.47 -3.12
CA CYS A 19 3.41 -5.92 -3.35
C CYS A 19 2.19 -6.54 -2.66
N HIS A 20 1.83 -7.75 -3.08
CA HIS A 20 0.73 -8.54 -2.50
C HIS A 20 1.25 -9.88 -1.96
N LEU A 21 2.20 -9.82 -1.02
CA LEU A 21 2.72 -11.03 -0.38
C LEU A 21 1.64 -11.81 0.40
N ALA A 22 0.54 -11.15 0.78
CA ALA A 22 -0.62 -11.76 1.41
C ALA A 22 -1.59 -12.44 0.41
N ASP A 23 -1.28 -12.48 -0.89
CA ASP A 23 -2.12 -13.14 -1.89
C ASP A 23 -2.23 -14.64 -1.64
N LYS A 24 -3.44 -15.19 -1.82
CA LYS A 24 -3.74 -16.62 -1.59
C LYS A 24 -2.87 -17.55 -2.46
N ARG A 25 -2.38 -17.08 -3.61
CA ARG A 25 -1.45 -17.83 -4.48
C ARG A 25 -0.11 -18.13 -3.80
N LEU A 26 0.26 -17.34 -2.78
CA LEU A 26 1.48 -17.49 -1.99
C LEU A 26 1.22 -18.11 -0.60
N ALA A 27 0.00 -18.57 -0.33
CA ALA A 27 -0.40 -19.10 0.98
C ALA A 27 0.19 -20.48 1.32
N VAL A 28 1.15 -20.99 0.54
CA VAL A 28 1.89 -22.21 0.87
C VAL A 28 2.78 -21.93 2.08
N ALA A 29 2.70 -22.82 3.08
CA ALA A 29 3.40 -22.64 4.34
C ALA A 29 4.92 -22.40 4.13
N GLY A 30 5.41 -21.26 4.63
CA GLY A 30 6.82 -20.89 4.57
C GLY A 30 7.29 -20.23 3.27
N GLU A 31 6.46 -20.18 2.23
CA GLU A 31 6.85 -19.60 0.93
C GLU A 31 7.10 -18.09 1.02
N VAL A 32 6.17 -17.32 1.60
CA VAL A 32 6.33 -15.87 1.81
C VAL A 32 7.59 -15.54 2.59
N GLY A 33 7.87 -16.25 3.69
CA GLY A 33 9.07 -16.03 4.48
C GLY A 33 10.35 -16.34 3.69
N SER A 34 10.31 -17.34 2.81
CA SER A 34 11.43 -17.66 1.90
C SER A 34 11.65 -16.54 0.88
N LEU A 35 10.57 -16.03 0.27
CA LEU A 35 10.62 -14.92 -0.68
C LEU A 35 11.19 -13.65 -0.03
N ILE A 36 10.72 -13.28 1.16
CA ILE A 36 11.24 -12.13 1.91
C ILE A 36 12.74 -12.31 2.20
N ARG A 37 13.16 -13.50 2.67
CA ARG A 37 14.58 -13.77 2.94
C ARG A 37 15.44 -13.71 1.68
N ALA A 38 14.95 -14.26 0.56
CA ALA A 38 15.65 -14.23 -0.71
C ALA A 38 15.80 -12.78 -1.21
N ALA A 39 14.73 -11.99 -1.21
CA ALA A 39 14.75 -10.59 -1.63
C ALA A 39 15.57 -9.69 -0.68
N SER A 40 15.65 -10.04 0.61
CA SER A 40 16.41 -9.27 1.60
C SER A 40 17.90 -9.65 1.70
N ASN A 41 18.34 -10.69 0.97
CA ASN A 41 19.73 -11.11 1.02
C ASN A 41 20.65 -10.04 0.37
N ARG A 42 21.98 -10.26 0.43
CA ARG A 42 22.96 -9.29 -0.08
C ARG A 42 22.83 -9.00 -1.58
N GLU A 43 22.21 -9.89 -2.35
CA GLU A 43 21.99 -9.72 -3.79
C GLU A 43 20.67 -8.99 -4.07
N GLY A 44 19.59 -9.35 -3.35
CA GLY A 44 18.27 -8.74 -3.51
C GLY A 44 18.16 -7.32 -2.96
N CYS A 45 18.91 -6.98 -1.90
CA CYS A 45 19.03 -5.63 -1.34
C CYS A 45 17.71 -4.95 -0.89
N VAL A 46 16.57 -5.66 -0.89
CA VAL A 46 15.28 -5.13 -0.45
C VAL A 46 15.23 -5.07 1.07
N ARG A 47 14.78 -3.95 1.62
CA ARG A 47 14.80 -3.68 3.07
C ARG A 47 13.42 -3.50 3.66
N ALA A 48 12.47 -3.10 2.83
CA ALA A 48 11.09 -3.00 3.21
C ALA A 48 10.16 -3.42 2.07
N PHE A 49 8.99 -3.93 2.44
CA PHE A 49 7.94 -4.36 1.54
C PHE A 49 6.65 -3.69 1.98
N ALA A 50 6.13 -2.77 1.17
CA ALA A 50 4.80 -2.22 1.36
C ALA A 50 3.78 -3.25 0.85
N VAL A 51 3.21 -4.02 1.78
CA VAL A 51 2.28 -5.11 1.48
C VAL A 51 0.87 -4.56 1.52
N ASN A 52 0.18 -4.59 0.39
CA ASN A 52 -1.17 -4.04 0.27
C ASN A 52 -2.24 -5.07 0.59
N GLY A 53 -3.11 -4.71 1.54
CA GLY A 53 -4.44 -5.24 1.63
C GLY A 53 -5.33 -4.64 0.54
N THR A 54 -6.29 -5.42 0.07
CA THR A 54 -7.21 -5.04 -1.01
C THR A 54 -8.66 -5.09 -0.57
N SER A 55 -8.97 -5.86 0.48
CA SER A 55 -10.34 -6.01 0.99
C SER A 55 -10.37 -6.40 2.46
N GLN A 56 -11.55 -6.30 3.09
CA GLN A 56 -11.74 -6.70 4.49
C GLN A 56 -11.30 -8.14 4.79
N GLU A 57 -11.28 -9.01 3.77
CA GLU A 57 -10.92 -10.42 3.88
C GLU A 57 -9.41 -10.64 4.05
N ASP A 58 -8.57 -9.69 3.63
CA ASP A 58 -7.11 -9.85 3.63
C ASP A 58 -6.38 -8.98 4.66
N TRP A 59 -7.04 -8.00 5.27
CA TRP A 59 -6.39 -7.09 6.22
C TRP A 59 -5.81 -7.80 7.45
N GLU A 60 -6.50 -8.80 8.00
CA GLU A 60 -5.97 -9.60 9.12
C GLU A 60 -4.69 -10.35 8.75
N LEU A 61 -4.61 -10.86 7.52
CA LEU A 61 -3.42 -11.56 7.03
C LEU A 61 -2.26 -10.59 6.82
N VAL A 62 -2.53 -9.41 6.26
CA VAL A 62 -1.52 -8.34 6.09
C VAL A 62 -1.01 -7.86 7.44
N GLN A 63 -1.89 -7.66 8.42
CA GLN A 63 -1.51 -7.33 9.80
C GLN A 63 -0.57 -8.39 10.37
N LYS A 64 -0.99 -9.66 10.37
CA LYS A 64 -0.20 -10.78 10.92
C LYS A 64 1.15 -10.90 10.23
N MET A 65 1.21 -10.61 8.92
CA MET A 65 2.46 -10.61 8.18
C MET A 65 3.43 -9.54 8.67
N SER A 66 2.94 -8.33 8.98
CA SER A 66 3.75 -7.26 9.56
C SER A 66 4.24 -7.54 10.98
N GLU A 67 3.46 -8.28 11.77
CA GLU A 67 3.85 -8.74 13.10
C GLU A 67 4.95 -9.81 13.02
N THR A 68 4.92 -10.64 11.97
CA THR A 68 5.87 -11.75 11.77
C THR A 68 7.16 -11.30 11.09
N HIS A 69 7.11 -10.29 10.21
CA HIS A 69 8.25 -9.82 9.42
C HIS A 69 8.44 -8.31 9.59
N SER A 70 9.49 -7.91 10.30
CA SER A 70 9.77 -6.49 10.58
C SER A 70 10.11 -5.64 9.35
N SER A 71 10.41 -6.27 8.21
CA SER A 71 10.58 -5.60 6.91
C SER A 71 9.26 -5.30 6.22
N VAL A 72 8.11 -5.75 6.74
CA VAL A 72 6.81 -5.51 6.12
C VAL A 72 6.19 -4.23 6.67
N ILE A 73 5.83 -3.33 5.77
CA ILE A 73 5.02 -2.15 6.04
C ILE A 73 3.60 -2.50 5.56
N PRO A 74 2.64 -2.69 6.47
CA PRO A 74 1.29 -3.04 6.08
C PRO A 74 0.56 -1.81 5.53
N ASN A 75 -0.10 -1.98 4.39
CA ASN A 75 -1.03 -1.00 3.88
C ASN A 75 -2.44 -1.58 4.01
N PHE A 76 -3.35 -0.81 4.63
CA PHE A 76 -4.76 -1.19 4.72
C PHE A 76 -5.64 -0.26 3.90
N GLY A 77 -6.52 -0.86 3.11
CA GLY A 77 -7.34 -0.14 2.15
C GLY A 77 -8.28 -1.08 1.42
N LEU A 78 -9.38 -0.51 0.96
CA LEU A 78 -10.38 -1.16 0.13
C LEU A 78 -10.12 -0.76 -1.33
N HIS A 79 -9.64 -1.72 -2.10
CA HIS A 79 -9.34 -1.56 -3.51
C HIS A 79 -10.65 -1.36 -4.31
N PRO A 80 -10.67 -0.55 -5.39
CA PRO A 80 -11.89 -0.21 -6.14
C PRO A 80 -12.72 -1.42 -6.58
N TRP A 81 -12.08 -2.56 -6.86
CA TRP A 81 -12.76 -3.81 -7.24
C TRP A 81 -13.65 -4.40 -6.13
N PHE A 82 -13.37 -4.08 -4.87
CA PHE A 82 -14.10 -4.59 -3.71
C PHE A 82 -15.03 -3.55 -3.07
N ALA A 83 -15.10 -2.34 -3.62
CA ALA A 83 -15.96 -1.27 -3.11
C ALA A 83 -17.46 -1.67 -3.10
N GLY A 84 -17.90 -2.54 -4.02
CA GLY A 84 -19.26 -3.08 -4.04
C GLY A 84 -19.52 -4.28 -3.12
N LYS A 85 -18.50 -4.80 -2.44
CA LYS A 85 -18.56 -6.03 -1.62
C LYS A 85 -18.30 -5.79 -0.13
N CYS A 86 -17.95 -4.57 0.26
CA CYS A 86 -17.65 -4.24 1.64
C CYS A 86 -18.92 -4.20 2.51
N SER A 87 -18.77 -4.52 3.79
CA SER A 87 -19.86 -4.44 4.77
C SER A 87 -20.22 -2.98 5.07
N SER A 88 -21.42 -2.70 5.58
CA SER A 88 -21.83 -1.32 5.93
C SER A 88 -20.93 -0.64 6.97
N ASN A 89 -20.24 -1.41 7.80
CA ASN A 89 -19.30 -0.94 8.83
C ASN A 89 -17.82 -1.03 8.42
N TRP A 90 -17.51 -1.25 7.14
CA TRP A 90 -16.14 -1.46 6.65
C TRP A 90 -15.15 -0.36 7.07
N LEU A 91 -15.59 0.91 7.07
CA LEU A 91 -14.74 2.05 7.42
C LEU A 91 -14.40 2.05 8.91
N THR A 92 -15.32 1.62 9.76
CA THR A 92 -15.09 1.45 11.20
C THR A 92 -14.08 0.32 11.44
N ILE A 93 -14.22 -0.79 10.72
CA ILE A 93 -13.28 -1.91 10.78
C ILE A 93 -11.89 -1.44 10.34
N LEU A 94 -11.80 -0.72 9.22
CA LEU A 94 -10.53 -0.18 8.70
C LEU A 94 -9.84 0.74 9.72
N LYS A 95 -10.59 1.60 10.41
CA LYS A 95 -10.05 2.45 11.50
C LYS A 95 -9.44 1.62 12.63
N GLY A 96 -10.07 0.51 13.01
CA GLY A 96 -9.55 -0.40 14.04
C GLY A 96 -8.16 -0.97 13.67
N PHE A 97 -7.91 -1.27 12.40
CA PHE A 97 -6.58 -1.70 11.95
C PHE A 97 -5.52 -0.61 12.11
N PHE A 98 -5.86 0.66 11.88
CA PHE A 98 -4.92 1.78 12.09
C PHE A 98 -4.66 2.09 13.56
N GLU A 99 -5.61 1.80 14.45
CA GLU A 99 -5.41 1.86 15.91
C GLU A 99 -4.48 0.73 16.38
N ALA A 100 -4.67 -0.48 15.86
CA ALA A 100 -3.87 -1.65 16.20
C ALA A 100 -2.44 -1.57 15.63
N VAL A 101 -2.27 -0.99 14.44
CA VAL A 101 -0.97 -0.92 13.73
C VAL A 101 -0.62 0.52 13.39
N PRO A 102 -0.04 1.29 14.33
CA PRO A 102 0.32 2.68 14.11
C PRO A 102 1.42 2.93 13.07
N SER A 103 2.06 1.90 12.51
CA SER A 103 3.03 2.03 11.41
C SER A 103 2.41 1.85 10.02
N ALA A 104 1.12 1.47 9.94
CA ALA A 104 0.47 1.18 8.67
C ALA A 104 0.25 2.42 7.79
N ALA A 105 0.27 2.21 6.48
CA ALA A 105 -0.12 3.22 5.49
C ALA A 105 -1.54 2.95 4.94
N ILE A 106 -2.14 3.93 4.27
CA ILE A 106 -3.39 3.73 3.54
C ILE A 106 -3.07 3.04 2.21
N GLY A 107 -3.74 1.95 1.90
CA GLY A 107 -3.59 1.31 0.59
C GLY A 107 -3.98 -0.18 0.59
N GLU A 108 -4.32 -0.75 -0.54
CA GLU A 108 -4.43 -0.10 -1.84
C GLU A 108 -5.82 0.51 -2.05
N ILE A 109 -5.87 1.80 -2.42
CA ILE A 109 -7.12 2.54 -2.62
C ILE A 109 -7.10 3.25 -3.96
N GLY A 110 -8.23 3.50 -4.60
CA GLY A 110 -8.20 4.25 -5.87
C GLY A 110 -9.37 4.03 -6.80
N LEU A 111 -9.10 4.13 -8.10
CA LEU A 111 -10.09 4.13 -9.16
C LEU A 111 -9.65 3.22 -10.32
N ASP A 112 -10.58 2.41 -10.84
CA ASP A 112 -10.35 1.52 -11.98
C ASP A 112 -11.52 1.54 -12.96
N LYS A 113 -11.25 2.08 -14.16
CA LYS A 113 -12.16 2.04 -15.32
C LYS A 113 -11.68 1.09 -16.43
N GLY A 114 -10.53 0.44 -16.26
CA GLY A 114 -9.84 -0.27 -17.33
C GLY A 114 -10.29 -1.72 -17.47
N CYS A 115 -10.25 -2.49 -16.38
CA CYS A 115 -10.45 -3.93 -16.41
C CYS A 115 -11.93 -4.32 -16.23
N ALA A 116 -12.27 -5.59 -16.51
CA ALA A 116 -13.63 -6.10 -16.36
C ALA A 116 -14.13 -6.01 -14.91
N GLN A 117 -13.26 -6.30 -13.93
CA GLN A 117 -13.56 -6.21 -12.51
C GLN A 117 -13.83 -4.76 -12.09
N GLY A 118 -12.99 -3.81 -12.49
CA GLY A 118 -13.21 -2.38 -12.24
C GLY A 118 -14.53 -1.91 -12.82
N LYS A 119 -14.81 -2.25 -14.09
CA LYS A 119 -16.07 -1.90 -14.76
C LYS A 119 -17.31 -2.56 -14.16
N SER A 120 -17.16 -3.63 -13.40
CA SER A 120 -18.29 -4.31 -12.72
C SER A 120 -18.77 -3.57 -11.47
N VAL A 121 -17.98 -2.63 -10.96
CA VAL A 121 -18.33 -1.79 -9.82
C VAL A 121 -18.74 -0.41 -10.31
N ASP A 122 -19.86 0.11 -9.84
CA ASP A 122 -20.31 1.47 -10.16
C ASP A 122 -19.19 2.49 -9.85
N PHE A 123 -18.85 3.30 -10.86
CA PHE A 123 -17.76 4.25 -10.74
C PHE A 123 -18.04 5.32 -9.68
N ALA A 124 -19.31 5.72 -9.50
CA ALA A 124 -19.68 6.64 -8.43
C ALA A 124 -19.39 6.05 -7.04
N LEU A 125 -19.64 4.75 -6.86
CA LEU A 125 -19.30 4.03 -5.65
C LEU A 125 -17.78 3.94 -5.43
N GLN A 126 -17.00 3.66 -6.49
CA GLN A 126 -15.53 3.69 -6.39
C GLN A 126 -15.03 5.06 -5.92
N VAL A 127 -15.56 6.14 -6.51
CA VAL A 127 -15.22 7.52 -6.13
C VAL A 127 -15.61 7.82 -4.68
N GLN A 128 -16.80 7.40 -4.25
CA GLN A 128 -17.24 7.60 -2.86
C GLN A 128 -16.30 6.91 -1.87
N VAL A 129 -16.02 5.62 -2.08
CA VAL A 129 -15.14 4.82 -1.21
C VAL A 129 -13.72 5.37 -1.23
N PHE A 130 -13.20 5.75 -2.39
CA PHE A 130 -11.88 6.37 -2.53
C PHE A 130 -11.78 7.66 -1.71
N LYS A 131 -12.78 8.56 -1.82
CA LYS A 131 -12.83 9.80 -1.03
C LYS A 131 -12.86 9.54 0.47
N GLN A 132 -13.62 8.56 0.95
CA GLN A 132 -13.68 8.21 2.37
C GLN A 132 -12.31 7.77 2.91
N GLN A 133 -11.54 7.02 2.11
CA GLN A 133 -10.20 6.56 2.50
C GLN A 133 -9.14 7.66 2.38
N LEU A 134 -9.27 8.55 1.39
CA LEU A 134 -8.44 9.76 1.31
C LEU A 134 -8.64 10.66 2.53
N ASP A 135 -9.90 10.85 2.97
CA ASP A 135 -10.22 11.63 4.16
C ASP A 135 -9.62 10.98 5.42
N LEU A 136 -9.72 9.66 5.55
CA LEU A 136 -9.06 8.92 6.63
C LEU A 136 -7.54 9.11 6.62
N GLY A 137 -6.89 8.99 5.45
CA GLY A 137 -5.45 9.23 5.30
C GLY A 137 -5.02 10.63 5.72
N LYS A 138 -5.84 11.64 5.41
CA LYS A 138 -5.64 13.03 5.83
C LYS A 138 -5.75 13.17 7.34
N GLN A 139 -6.80 12.61 7.95
CA GLN A 139 -7.02 12.67 9.41
C GLN A 139 -5.87 12.00 10.18
N LEU A 140 -5.39 10.85 9.69
CA LEU A 140 -4.33 10.08 10.33
C LEU A 140 -2.91 10.54 9.95
N GLN A 141 -2.78 11.48 9.01
CA GLN A 141 -1.51 11.94 8.43
C GLN A 141 -0.63 10.78 7.93
N ARG A 142 -1.23 9.81 7.22
CA ARG A 142 -0.55 8.61 6.73
C ARG A 142 -0.18 8.71 5.25
N PRO A 143 0.92 8.05 4.81
CA PRO A 143 1.18 7.82 3.39
C PRO A 143 0.02 7.05 2.74
N ILE A 144 -0.15 7.24 1.43
CA ILE A 144 -1.23 6.62 0.65
C ILE A 144 -0.64 5.94 -0.58
N SER A 145 -0.94 4.65 -0.76
CA SER A 145 -0.70 3.86 -1.97
C SER A 145 -1.97 3.86 -2.82
N VAL A 146 -1.87 4.36 -4.05
CA VAL A 146 -3.00 4.66 -4.92
C VAL A 146 -3.02 3.77 -6.17
N HIS A 147 -4.13 3.05 -6.38
CA HIS A 147 -4.46 2.39 -7.63
C HIS A 147 -5.09 3.37 -8.62
N CYS A 148 -4.60 3.40 -9.85
CA CYS A 148 -5.24 4.21 -10.89
C CYS A 148 -5.11 3.57 -12.26
N VAL A 149 -6.22 3.10 -12.80
CA VAL A 149 -6.28 2.51 -14.15
C VAL A 149 -7.36 3.21 -14.97
N SER A 150 -6.94 3.84 -16.07
CA SER A 150 -7.83 4.59 -16.98
C SER A 150 -8.69 5.66 -16.31
N ALA A 151 -8.26 6.19 -15.16
CA ALA A 151 -9.02 7.14 -14.33
C ALA A 151 -8.15 8.30 -13.80
N PHE A 152 -7.03 8.61 -14.46
CA PHE A 152 -6.06 9.59 -13.96
C PHE A 152 -6.64 11.01 -13.84
N GLY A 153 -7.47 11.44 -14.80
CA GLY A 153 -8.13 12.73 -14.76
C GLY A 153 -9.01 12.88 -13.51
N ASP A 154 -9.90 11.91 -13.28
CA ASP A 154 -10.79 11.87 -12.13
C ASP A 154 -9.99 11.82 -10.81
N LEU A 155 -8.95 10.98 -10.76
CA LEU A 155 -8.06 10.86 -9.61
C LEU A 155 -7.42 12.20 -9.26
N HIS A 156 -6.85 12.86 -10.26
CA HIS A 156 -6.14 14.13 -10.10
C HIS A 156 -7.08 15.23 -9.60
N GLU A 157 -8.28 15.36 -10.17
CA GLU A 157 -9.29 16.32 -9.73
C GLU A 157 -9.71 16.08 -8.27
N ILE A 158 -9.95 14.81 -7.89
CA ILE A 158 -10.33 14.45 -6.52
C ILE A 158 -9.21 14.80 -5.53
N ILE A 159 -7.96 14.45 -5.84
CA ILE A 159 -6.82 14.73 -4.96
C ILE A 159 -6.63 16.25 -4.82
N GLN A 160 -6.66 17.00 -5.93
CA GLN A 160 -6.56 18.46 -5.90
C GLN A 160 -7.66 19.09 -5.04
N TYR A 161 -8.90 18.62 -5.17
CA TYR A 161 -10.03 19.11 -4.39
C TYR A 161 -9.85 18.84 -2.88
N MET A 162 -9.43 17.63 -2.50
CA MET A 162 -9.38 17.22 -1.09
C MET A 162 -8.15 17.72 -0.33
N TYR A 163 -7.01 17.81 -1.01
CA TYR A 163 -5.72 18.17 -0.41
C TYR A 163 -5.32 19.62 -0.72
N GLY A 164 -5.84 20.23 -1.78
CA GLY A 164 -5.43 21.56 -2.23
C GLY A 164 -4.09 21.54 -2.95
N SER A 165 -3.83 22.56 -3.77
CA SER A 165 -2.64 22.64 -4.63
C SER A 165 -1.31 22.86 -3.88
N GLU A 166 -1.34 23.30 -2.62
CA GLU A 166 -0.14 23.58 -1.82
C GLU A 166 0.37 22.39 -1.02
N THR A 167 -0.50 21.47 -0.58
CA THR A 167 -0.10 20.31 0.24
C THR A 167 0.64 19.26 -0.61
N TRP A 168 0.25 19.08 -1.87
CA TRP A 168 0.96 18.23 -2.83
C TRP A 168 2.42 18.67 -3.02
N LYS A 169 2.66 19.98 -3.11
CA LYS A 169 4.02 20.53 -3.21
C LYS A 169 4.85 20.26 -1.95
N ARG A 170 4.23 20.25 -0.76
CA ARG A 170 4.91 20.01 0.51
C ARG A 170 5.36 18.55 0.69
N GLN A 171 4.60 17.58 0.21
CA GLN A 171 4.88 16.15 0.38
C GLN A 171 6.15 15.70 -0.38
N PHE A 172 6.50 16.39 -1.48
CA PHE A 172 7.74 16.18 -2.23
C PHE A 172 8.87 17.17 -1.88
N SER A 173 8.61 18.18 -1.05
CA SER A 173 9.55 19.29 -0.88
C SER A 173 10.45 19.20 0.36
N LYS A 174 10.12 18.49 1.45
CA LYS A 174 10.97 18.54 2.65
C LYS A 174 10.97 17.26 3.48
N LYS A 175 11.85 16.33 3.11
CA LYS A 175 12.94 15.75 3.94
C LYS A 175 13.56 14.58 3.15
N PRO A 176 14.89 14.46 3.10
CA PRO A 176 15.50 13.20 2.66
C PRO A 176 15.11 12.13 3.69
N TRP A 177 14.79 10.94 3.17
CA TRP A 177 14.65 9.71 3.95
C TRP A 177 15.86 9.51 4.88
#